data_AF-A0A6L3F8X7-F1
#
_entry.id   AF-A0A6L3F8X7-F1
#
_cell.length_a   1.000
_cell.length_b   1.000
_cell.length_c   1.000
_cell.angle_alpha   90.00
_cell.angle_beta   90.00
_cell.angle_gamma   90.00
#
_symmetry.space_group_name_H-M   'P 1'
#
loop_
_entity.id
_entity.type
_entity.pdbx_description
1 polymer ?
#
loop_
_entity_poly.entity_id
_entity_poly.type
_entity_poly.pdbx_seq_one_letter_code
_entity_poly.pdbx_strand_id
1 'polypeptide(L)' 'MVSIILHISNEDPIVCEVDALPEPTSQFIIVHNPRKRDGKDIHYLDEDVTSMLVPFHRVNFVQLLPSGEVEEVFGFVRE' A
#
# COMPACT_ATOMS: atom_id res chain seq x y z
N MET A 1 -5.55 -6.59 7.46
CA MET A 1 -5.08 -5.43 6.69
C MET A 1 -4.31 -5.93 5.47
N VAL A 2 -4.48 -5.27 4.33
CA VAL A 2 -3.78 -5.58 3.07
C VAL A 2 -2.58 -4.63 2.97
N SER A 3 -1.38 -5.18 2.74
CA SER A 3 -0.20 -4.36 2.53
C SER A 3 -0.17 -3.84 1.10
N ILE A 4 0.11 -2.55 0.95
CA ILE A 4 0.13 -1.88 -0.35
C ILE A 4 1.35 -0.98 -0.50
N ILE A 5 1.68 -0.66 -1.75
CA ILE A 5 2.59 0.44 -2.08
C ILE A 5 1.79 1.49 -2.86
N LEU A 6 1.74 2.70 -2.30
CA LEU A 6 1.05 3.83 -2.87
C LEU A 6 2.01 4.69 -3.68
N HIS A 7 1.67 4.98 -4.94
CA HIS A 7 2.42 5.87 -5.81
C HIS A 7 1.64 7.17 -5.98
N ILE A 8 2.09 8.24 -5.32
CA ILE A 8 1.47 9.57 -5.36
C ILE A 8 2.25 10.46 -6.34
N SER A 9 1.57 11.37 -7.05
CA SER A 9 2.25 12.28 -7.96
C SER A 9 3.23 13.20 -7.21
N ASN A 10 4.47 13.25 -7.70
CA ASN A 10 5.58 14.05 -7.15
C ASN A 10 6.05 13.62 -5.75
N GLU A 11 5.84 12.37 -5.37
CA GLU A 11 6.34 11.80 -4.11
C GLU A 11 6.96 10.43 -4.35
N ASP A 12 7.89 10.04 -3.48
CA ASP A 12 8.43 8.68 -3.48
C ASP A 12 7.35 7.65 -3.06
N PRO A 13 7.47 6.38 -3.46
CA PRO A 13 6.47 5.37 -3.11
C PRO A 13 6.39 5.13 -1.60
N ILE A 14 5.16 5.05 -1.09
CA ILE A 14 4.86 4.87 0.33
C ILE A 14 4.35 3.46 0.58
N VAL A 15 4.98 2.74 1.50
CA VAL A 15 4.51 1.44 1.98
C VAL A 15 3.51 1.69 3.11
N CYS A 16 2.35 1.08 3.02
CA CYS A 16 1.29 1.24 4.02
C CYS A 16 0.32 0.06 4.00
N GLU A 17 -0.68 0.13 4.87
CA GLU A 17 -1.70 -0.90 5.04
C GLU A 17 -3.10 -0.31 4.89
N VAL A 18 -4.04 -1.10 4.36
CA VAL A 18 -5.46 -0.73 4.28
C VAL A 18 -6.31 -1.80 4.96
N ASP A 19 -7.38 -1.39 5.64
CA ASP A 19 -8.33 -2.34 6.23
C ASP A 19 -9.05 -3.15 5.17
N ALA A 20 -9.51 -2.48 4.11
CA ALA A 20 -10.19 -3.05 2.96
C ALA A 20 -9.80 -2.30 1.69
N LEU A 21 -10.00 -2.93 0.54
CA LEU A 21 -9.83 -2.25 -0.74
C LEU A 21 -10.91 -1.17 -0.92
N PRO A 22 -10.56 -0.02 -1.52
CA PRO A 22 -11.50 1.06 -1.76
C PRO A 22 -12.56 0.67 -2.79
N GLU A 23 -13.79 1.12 -2.59
CA GLU A 23 -14.86 1.01 -3.58
C GLU A 23 -14.57 1.90 -4.81
N PRO A 24 -15.08 1.56 -6.01
CA PRO A 24 -14.89 2.36 -7.23
C PRO A 24 -15.35 3.82 -7.11
N THR A 25 -16.28 4.11 -6.20
CA THR A 25 -16.81 5.47 -5.96
C THR A 25 -16.03 6.25 -4.90
N SER A 26 -15.05 5.63 -4.25
CA SER A 26 -14.24 6.25 -3.20
C SER A 26 -13.47 7.45 -3.75
N GLN A 27 -13.44 8.55 -3.00
CA GLN A 27 -12.72 9.78 -3.38
C GLN A 27 -11.31 9.84 -2.77
N PHE A 28 -11.05 9.01 -1.77
CA PHE A 28 -9.77 8.88 -1.07
C PHE A 28 -9.57 7.45 -0.59
N ILE A 29 -8.33 7.12 -0.25
CA ILE A 29 -7.94 5.88 0.44
C ILE A 29 -7.45 6.22 1.84
N ILE A 30 -7.91 5.46 2.83
CA ILE A 30 -7.39 5.52 4.20
C ILE A 30 -6.24 4.52 4.27
N VAL A 31 -5.06 4.96 4.69
CA VAL A 31 -3.89 4.11 4.85
C VAL A 31 -3.35 4.21 6.26
N HIS A 32 -2.77 3.12 6.74
CA HIS A 32 -2.20 2.97 8.07
C HIS A 32 -0.70 2.70 8.00
N ASN A 33 0.01 3.11 9.04
CA ASN A 33 1.45 2.92 9.20
C ASN A 33 2.27 3.32 7.96
N PRO A 34 2.03 4.53 7.39
CA PRO A 34 2.68 4.93 6.16
C PRO A 34 4.16 5.21 6.40
N ARG A 35 5.02 4.57 5.60
CA ARG A 35 6.47 4.69 5.70
C ARG A 35 7.12 4.66 4.32
N LYS A 36 8.34 5.16 4.23
CA LYS A 36 9.17 5.01 3.03
C LYS A 36 9.52 3.55 2.81
N ARG A 37 9.92 3.18 1.59
CA ARG A 37 10.33 1.80 1.26
C ARG A 37 11.53 1.30 2.08
N ASP A 38 12.38 2.20 2.57
CA ASP A 38 13.50 1.86 3.46
C ASP A 38 13.08 1.71 4.94
N GLY A 39 11.78 1.85 5.24
CA GLY A 39 11.22 1.72 6.57
C GLY A 39 11.24 3.00 7.41
N LYS A 40 11.81 4.09 6.90
CA LYS A 40 11.85 5.37 7.62
C LYS A 40 10.53 6.13 7.53
N ASP A 41 10.39 7.09 8.42
CA ASP A 41 9.24 7.98 8.46
C ASP A 41 9.15 8.88 7.22
N ILE A 42 7.92 9.31 6.94
CA ILE A 42 7.62 10.25 5.88
C ILE A 42 7.87 11.66 6.41
N HIS A 43 8.74 12.39 5.73
CA HIS A 43 9.30 13.66 6.20
C HIS A 43 8.28 14.80 6.42
N TYR A 44 7.07 14.68 5.87
CA TYR A 44 6.00 15.68 5.99
C TYR A 44 4.87 15.26 6.92
N LEU A 45 4.95 14.08 7.55
CA LEU A 45 4.00 13.65 8.57
C LEU A 45 4.53 14.01 9.95
N ASP A 46 3.62 14.38 10.86
CA ASP A 46 3.95 14.54 12.28
C ASP A 46 4.30 13.17 12.89
N GLU A 47 5.11 13.18 13.95
CA GLU A 47 5.69 11.97 14.57
C GLU A 47 4.63 10.95 15.04
N ASP A 48 3.46 11.41 15.47
CA ASP A 48 2.39 10.56 16.03
C ASP A 48 1.32 10.15 15.00
N VAL A 49 1.51 10.47 13.70
CA VAL A 49 0.53 10.13 12.66
C VAL A 49 0.60 8.64 12.32
N THR A 50 -0.43 7.91 12.72
CA THR A 50 -0.58 6.48 12.41
C THR A 50 -1.41 6.21 11.16
N SER A 51 -2.21 7.17 10.72
CA SER A 51 -3.14 7.02 9.58
C SER A 51 -3.22 8.28 8.74
N MET A 52 -3.38 8.13 7.43
CA MET A 52 -3.47 9.23 6.46
C MET A 52 -4.62 8.99 5.48
N LEU A 53 -5.30 10.08 5.11
CA LEU A 53 -6.24 10.13 4.00
C LEU A 53 -5.52 10.61 2.74
N VAL A 54 -5.51 9.80 1.68
CA VAL A 54 -4.91 10.21 0.39
C VAL A 54 -6.00 10.32 -0.68
N PRO A 55 -6.18 11.50 -1.29
CA PRO A 55 -7.19 11.67 -2.33
C PRO A 55 -6.78 10.97 -3.62
N PHE A 56 -7.70 10.25 -4.27
CA PHE A 56 -7.39 9.45 -5.47
C PHE A 56 -6.89 10.26 -6.66
N HIS A 57 -7.30 11.51 -6.79
CA HIS A 57 -6.82 12.38 -7.88
C HIS A 57 -5.32 12.70 -7.79
N ARG A 58 -4.65 12.37 -6.67
CA ARG A 58 -3.19 12.48 -6.48
C ARG A 58 -2.48 11.13 -6.63
N VAL A 59 -3.22 10.02 -6.67
CA VAL A 59 -2.68 8.65 -6.73
C VAL A 59 -2.51 8.24 -8.19
N ASN A 60 -1.29 7.87 -8.57
CA ASN A 60 -1.01 7.35 -9.90
C ASN A 60 -1.49 5.90 -10.04
N PHE A 61 -1.14 5.05 -9.07
CA PHE A 61 -1.62 3.67 -8.94
C PHE A 61 -1.29 3.09 -7.54
N VAL A 62 -1.87 1.93 -7.24
CA VAL A 62 -1.66 1.18 -5.98
C VAL A 62 -1.16 -0.22 -6.32
N GLN A 63 -0.06 -0.65 -5.70
CA GLN A 63 0.39 -2.04 -5.76
C GLN A 63 -0.20 -2.80 -4.58
N LEU A 64 -0.90 -3.91 -4.85
CA LEU A 64 -1.29 -4.86 -3.81
C LEU A 64 -0.14 -5.83 -3.61
N LEU A 65 0.39 -5.90 -2.39
CA LEU A 65 1.42 -6.87 -2.06
C LEU A 65 0.74 -8.19 -1.70
N PRO A 66 1.25 -9.34 -2.20
CA PRO A 66 0.70 -10.63 -1.83
C PRO A 66 0.81 -10.79 -0.30
N SER A 67 -0.29 -11.18 0.33
CA SER A 67 -0.21 -11.80 1.66
C SER A 67 0.68 -13.02 1.53
N GLY A 68 1.58 -13.28 2.47
CA GLY A 68 2.63 -14.29 2.39
C GLY A 68 2.21 -15.76 2.21
N GLU A 69 0.97 -16.04 1.80
CA GLU A 69 0.55 -17.33 1.26
C GLU A 69 1.00 -17.42 -0.20
N VAL A 70 2.29 -17.70 -0.37
CA VAL A 70 2.77 -18.34 -1.60
C VAL A 70 2.06 -19.70 -1.65
N GLU A 71 1.00 -19.85 -2.46
CA GLU A 71 0.54 -21.18 -2.82
C GLU A 71 1.74 -21.91 -3.44
N GLU A 72 2.24 -22.94 -2.75
CA GLU A 72 3.25 -23.84 -3.30
C GLU A 72 2.69 -24.47 -4.57
N VAL A 73 3.10 -23.94 -5.73
CA VAL A 73 2.79 -24.56 -7.02
C VAL A 73 3.56 -25.87 -7.08
N PHE A 74 2.90 -26.99 -6.76
CA PHE A 74 3.43 -28.33 -6.99
C PHE A 74 3.65 -28.51 -8.49
N GLY A 75 4.90 -28.37 -8.93
CA GLY A 75 5.31 -28.69 -10.29
C GLY A 75 5.22 -30.20 -10.52
N PHE A 76 4.17 -30.65 -11.18
CA PHE A 76 4.09 -32.03 -11.67
C PHE A 76 5.07 -32.21 -12.83
N VAL A 77 6.23 -32.78 -12.54
CA VAL A 77 7.10 -33.35 -13.59
C VAL A 77 6.49 -34.68 -14.00
N ARG A 78 6.11 -34.83 -15.28
CA ARG A 78 5.83 -36.14 -15.87
C ARG A 78 7.10 -36.61 -16.59
N GLU A 79 7.58 -37.81 -16.22
CA GLU A 79 8.58 -38.57 -17.00
C GLU A 79 8.05 -39.00 -18.36
#